data_AF-X1TDC3-F1
#
_entry.id   AF-X1TDC3-F1
#
_cell.length_a   1.000
_cell.length_b   1.000
_cell.length_c   1.000
_cell.angle_alpha   90.00
_cell.angle_beta   90.00
_cell.angle_gamma   90.00
#
_symmetry.space_group_name_H-M   'P 1'
#
loop_
_entity.id
_entity.type
_entity.pdbx_description
1 polymer ?
#
loop_
_entity_poly.entity_id
_entity_poly.type
_entity_poly.pdbx_seq_one_letter_code
_entity_poly.pdbx_strand_id
1 'polypeptide(L)'
;MPRIPFEELEETKFHKEMEPMADQLYHDIWGPLQKLDRLSHGRKAPHPLDKDWAIDAILQTMGGLAITIQDKFRQYKYYKRYNQFTLEYENNPATHELGEFFHLVANYYFYGFATINKQSFISWKVIDLNPFKECYRIKKIKEDGIAYNKKKGRASFIYFNWAQLRDKGLLFRESKPPESSKEAKQAELPRQGQRVGRR
;
A
#
# COMPACT_ATOMS: atom_id res chain seq x y z
N MET A 1 30.86 1.99 -4.02
CA MET A 1 29.91 0.88 -4.27
C MET A 1 28.98 1.30 -5.39
N PRO A 2 28.75 0.49 -6.43
CA PRO A 2 27.76 0.82 -7.46
C PRO A 2 26.37 0.96 -6.82
N ARG A 3 25.61 2.00 -7.22
CA ARG A 3 24.21 2.14 -6.84
C ARG A 3 23.42 1.08 -7.62
N ILE A 4 22.71 0.23 -6.88
CA ILE A 4 21.72 -0.68 -7.47
C ILE A 4 20.63 0.18 -8.12
N PRO A 5 20.26 -0.05 -9.39
CA PRO A 5 19.12 0.63 -10.03
C PRO A 5 17.85 0.52 -9.20
N PHE A 6 16.98 1.54 -9.26
CA PHE A 6 15.76 1.59 -8.45
C PHE A 6 14.83 0.39 -8.72
N GLU A 7 14.78 -0.06 -9.97
CA GLU A 7 13.99 -1.19 -10.44
C GLU A 7 14.50 -2.53 -9.92
N GLU A 8 15.77 -2.59 -9.51
CA GLU A 8 16.41 -3.79 -8.99
C GLU A 8 16.30 -3.91 -7.47
N LEU A 9 15.77 -2.89 -6.79
CA LEU A 9 15.48 -2.94 -5.36
C LEU A 9 14.40 -4.00 -5.08
N GLU A 10 14.61 -4.79 -4.02
CA GLU A 10 13.72 -5.87 -3.65
C GLU A 10 12.31 -5.37 -3.30
N GLU A 11 12.21 -4.16 -2.73
CA GLU A 11 10.95 -3.49 -2.48
C GLU A 11 10.20 -3.17 -3.78
N THR A 12 10.89 -2.66 -4.80
CA THR A 12 10.29 -2.33 -6.11
C THR A 12 9.82 -3.58 -6.84
N LYS A 13 10.60 -4.67 -6.82
CA LYS A 13 10.20 -5.96 -7.39
C LYS A 13 8.98 -6.53 -6.67
N PHE A 14 9.00 -6.50 -5.33
CA PHE A 14 7.88 -6.96 -4.52
C PHE A 14 6.62 -6.14 -4.78
N HIS A 15 6.75 -4.82 -4.95
CA HIS A 15 5.61 -3.97 -5.27
C HIS A 15 4.94 -4.41 -6.56
N LYS A 16 5.73 -4.52 -7.63
CA LYS A 16 5.26 -4.97 -8.96
C LYS A 16 4.64 -6.35 -8.94
N GLU A 17 5.17 -7.27 -8.14
CA GLU A 17 4.62 -8.62 -7.99
C GLU A 17 3.21 -8.62 -7.36
N MET A 18 2.92 -7.65 -6.50
CA MET A 18 1.64 -7.53 -5.80
C MET A 18 0.59 -6.68 -6.54
N GLU A 19 0.99 -5.86 -7.52
CA GLU A 19 0.09 -4.99 -8.28
C GLU A 19 -1.11 -5.75 -8.91
N PRO A 20 -0.95 -6.93 -9.55
CA PRO A 20 -2.09 -7.68 -10.09
C PRO A 20 -3.12 -8.09 -9.03
N MET A 21 -2.67 -8.33 -7.78
CA MET A 21 -3.57 -8.69 -6.68
C MET A 21 -4.33 -7.47 -6.18
N ALA A 22 -3.70 -6.29 -6.22
CA ALA A 22 -4.36 -5.03 -5.90
C ALA A 22 -5.36 -4.64 -7.00
N ASP A 23 -5.01 -4.84 -8.28
CA ASP A 23 -5.91 -4.60 -9.42
C ASP A 23 -7.21 -5.41 -9.29
N GLN A 24 -7.10 -6.69 -8.93
CA GLN A 24 -8.27 -7.53 -8.67
C GLN A 24 -9.12 -6.97 -7.54
N LEU A 25 -8.51 -6.54 -6.43
CA LEU A 25 -9.24 -5.92 -5.32
C LEU A 25 -9.88 -4.59 -5.73
N TYR A 26 -9.32 -3.85 -6.67
CA TYR A 26 -9.91 -2.60 -7.15
C TYR A 26 -11.22 -2.85 -7.88
N HIS A 27 -11.25 -3.91 -8.70
CA HIS A 27 -12.50 -4.38 -9.29
C HIS A 27 -13.52 -4.85 -8.24
N ASP A 28 -13.08 -5.51 -7.18
CA ASP A 28 -13.99 -5.97 -6.12
C ASP A 28 -14.55 -4.80 -5.28
N ILE A 29 -13.75 -3.75 -5.07
CA ILE A 29 -14.11 -2.60 -4.24
C ILE A 29 -15.01 -1.62 -4.99
N TRP A 30 -14.64 -1.26 -6.23
CA TRP A 30 -15.33 -0.23 -7.02
C TRP A 30 -16.18 -0.79 -8.16
N GLY A 31 -16.22 -2.12 -8.32
CA GLY A 31 -16.94 -2.79 -9.40
C GLY A 31 -16.12 -2.86 -10.70
N PRO A 32 -16.75 -3.28 -11.81
CA PRO A 32 -16.11 -3.25 -13.12
C PRO A 32 -15.55 -1.86 -13.45
N LEU A 33 -14.31 -1.81 -13.92
CA LEU A 33 -13.64 -0.57 -14.29
C LEU A 33 -13.58 -0.50 -15.82
N GLN A 34 -13.87 0.67 -16.36
CA GLN A 34 -13.64 0.98 -17.76
C GLN A 34 -12.13 0.96 -18.08
N LYS A 35 -11.32 1.45 -17.14
CA LYS A 35 -9.87 1.53 -17.28
C LYS A 35 -9.18 1.44 -15.93
N LEU A 36 -7.99 0.84 -15.92
CA LEU A 36 -7.06 0.86 -14.80
C LEU A 36 -5.67 1.16 -15.37
N ASP A 37 -5.10 2.30 -15.01
CA ASP A 37 -3.76 2.71 -15.40
C ASP A 37 -2.81 2.63 -14.21
N ARG A 38 -1.70 1.90 -14.35
CA ARG A 38 -0.58 1.88 -13.40
C ARG A 38 0.50 2.86 -13.81
N LEU A 39 0.84 3.81 -12.94
CA LEU A 39 1.80 4.86 -13.25
C LEU A 39 3.26 4.42 -13.01
N SER A 40 3.46 3.35 -12.23
CA SER A 40 4.72 2.68 -11.91
C SER A 40 5.27 1.77 -13.04
N HIS A 41 4.47 1.45 -14.05
CA HIS A 41 4.74 0.36 -14.99
C HIS A 41 5.58 0.77 -16.22
N GLY A 42 6.67 0.02 -16.48
CA GLY A 42 7.35 -0.03 -17.78
C GLY A 42 8.16 1.21 -18.19
N ARG A 43 8.32 2.20 -17.30
CA ARG A 43 9.02 3.45 -17.62
C ARG A 43 10.46 3.43 -17.12
N LYS A 44 11.37 4.00 -17.92
CA LYS A 44 12.77 4.27 -17.54
C LYS A 44 12.90 5.38 -16.49
N ALA A 45 11.83 6.16 -16.28
CA ALA A 45 11.75 7.22 -15.30
C ALA A 45 10.35 7.21 -14.65
N PRO A 46 10.23 7.55 -13.35
CA PRO A 46 8.94 7.66 -12.68
C PRO A 46 7.98 8.61 -13.41
N HIS A 47 6.69 8.28 -13.42
CA HIS A 47 5.67 9.21 -13.91
C HIS A 47 5.65 10.44 -13.00
N PRO A 48 5.51 11.69 -13.52
CA PRO A 48 5.37 12.86 -12.66
C PRO A 48 4.25 12.76 -11.61
N LEU A 49 3.10 12.15 -11.95
CA LEU A 49 2.00 11.92 -11.01
C LEU A 49 2.35 10.95 -9.88
N ASP A 50 3.15 9.92 -10.17
CA ASP A 50 3.68 9.00 -9.15
C ASP A 50 4.67 9.75 -8.25
N LYS A 51 5.72 10.29 -8.86
CA LYS A 51 6.82 10.97 -8.15
C LYS A 51 6.37 12.18 -7.34
N ASP A 52 5.63 13.09 -7.97
CA ASP A 52 5.37 14.41 -7.41
C ASP A 52 4.05 14.44 -6.63
N TRP A 53 3.08 13.56 -6.94
CA TRP A 53 1.74 13.59 -6.34
C TRP A 53 1.36 12.32 -5.57
N ALA A 54 2.27 11.34 -5.50
CA ALA A 54 2.03 10.03 -4.90
C ALA A 54 0.72 9.42 -5.41
N ILE A 55 0.72 9.10 -6.70
CA ILE A 55 -0.36 8.39 -7.38
C ILE A 55 0.24 7.18 -8.10
N ASP A 56 -0.02 5.98 -7.59
CA ASP A 56 0.40 4.72 -8.20
C ASP A 56 -0.58 4.24 -9.28
N ALA A 57 -1.87 4.50 -9.10
CA ALA A 57 -2.92 4.04 -10.01
C ALA A 57 -4.02 5.08 -10.25
N ILE A 58 -4.59 5.02 -11.45
CA ILE A 58 -5.80 5.77 -11.84
C ILE A 58 -6.85 4.77 -12.32
N LEU A 59 -7.99 4.72 -11.64
CA LEU A 59 -9.13 3.90 -12.01
C LEU A 59 -10.17 4.77 -12.69
N GLN A 60 -10.74 4.28 -13.79
CA GLN A 60 -11.92 4.88 -14.42
C GLN A 60 -13.10 3.92 -14.26
N THR A 61 -14.11 4.34 -13.51
CA THR A 61 -15.35 3.56 -13.35
C THR A 61 -16.16 3.55 -14.64
N MET A 62 -17.12 2.62 -14.77
CA MET A 62 -18.03 2.59 -15.93
C MET A 62 -18.86 3.87 -16.09
N GLY A 63 -19.08 4.62 -15.00
CA GLY A 63 -19.76 5.93 -15.03
C GLY A 63 -18.86 7.11 -15.40
N GLY A 64 -17.58 6.87 -15.72
CA GLY A 64 -16.62 7.89 -16.10
C GLY A 64 -15.93 8.61 -14.93
N LEU A 65 -16.24 8.27 -13.68
CA LEU A 65 -15.53 8.81 -12.52
C LEU A 65 -14.07 8.31 -12.52
N ALA A 66 -13.13 9.23 -12.38
CA ALA A 66 -11.71 8.95 -12.18
C ALA A 66 -11.38 8.90 -10.68
N ILE A 67 -10.66 7.87 -10.26
CA ILE A 67 -10.25 7.62 -8.88
C ILE A 67 -8.75 7.43 -8.86
N THR A 68 -8.03 8.24 -8.06
CA THR A 68 -6.58 8.11 -7.90
C THR A 68 -6.22 7.39 -6.61
N ILE A 69 -5.26 6.46 -6.68
CA ILE A 69 -4.86 5.61 -5.56
C ILE A 69 -3.35 5.68 -5.36
N GLN A 70 -2.94 5.79 -4.11
CA GLN A 70 -1.58 5.53 -3.65
C GLN A 70 -1.51 4.16 -2.97
N ASP A 71 -0.48 3.37 -3.30
CA ASP A 71 -0.33 2.00 -2.84
C ASP A 71 0.78 1.85 -1.82
N LYS A 72 0.56 0.95 -0.87
CA LYS A 72 1.57 0.49 0.06
C LYS A 72 1.41 -0.97 0.36
N PHE A 73 2.28 -1.76 -0.26
CA PHE A 73 2.34 -3.19 -0.01
C PHE A 73 3.45 -3.51 1.00
N ARG A 74 3.10 -4.32 2.00
CA ARG A 74 4.00 -4.79 3.04
C ARG A 74 4.14 -6.31 2.95
N GLN A 75 5.37 -6.80 3.14
CA GLN A 75 5.64 -8.24 3.20
C GLN A 75 5.01 -8.87 4.45
N TYR A 76 4.63 -10.16 4.35
CA TYR A 76 4.04 -10.94 5.46
C TYR A 76 4.82 -10.84 6.77
N LYS A 77 6.16 -10.84 6.73
CA LYS A 77 7.02 -10.77 7.92
C LYS A 77 6.77 -9.54 8.80
N TYR A 78 6.17 -8.49 8.23
CA TYR A 78 5.83 -7.26 8.95
C TYR A 78 4.41 -7.26 9.53
N TYR A 79 3.54 -8.17 9.10
CA TYR A 79 2.12 -8.19 9.49
C TYR A 79 1.89 -8.22 11.00
N LYS A 80 2.54 -9.15 11.71
CA LYS A 80 2.37 -9.29 13.17
C LYS A 80 3.07 -8.20 13.98
N ARG A 81 4.11 -7.56 13.41
CA ARG A 81 4.99 -6.63 14.14
C ARG A 81 4.62 -5.17 13.92
N TYR A 82 4.11 -4.83 12.75
CA TYR A 82 3.90 -3.45 12.32
C TYR A 82 2.47 -3.28 11.80
N ASN A 83 1.48 -3.54 12.67
CA ASN A 83 0.07 -3.37 12.32
C ASN A 83 -0.40 -1.92 12.57
N GLN A 84 0.24 -0.97 11.89
CA GLN A 84 -0.08 0.45 11.93
C GLN A 84 -0.14 1.01 10.51
N PHE A 85 -0.92 2.07 10.32
CA PHE A 85 -0.86 2.84 9.10
C PHE A 85 0.40 3.71 9.15
N THR A 86 1.21 3.71 8.10
CA THR A 86 2.46 4.49 8.08
C THR A 86 2.58 5.30 6.80
N LEU A 87 2.85 6.60 6.92
CA LEU A 87 3.15 7.50 5.81
C LEU A 87 4.58 7.97 5.94
N GLU A 88 5.28 8.09 4.81
CA GLU A 88 6.63 8.66 4.83
C GLU A 88 6.55 10.15 5.12
N TYR A 89 7.26 10.61 6.14
CA TYR A 89 7.25 11.99 6.62
C TYR A 89 8.41 12.78 6.03
N GLU A 90 9.63 12.27 6.13
CA GLU A 90 10.78 12.83 5.42
C GLU A 90 11.46 11.73 4.61
N ASN A 91 11.80 12.02 3.36
CA ASN A 91 12.67 11.19 2.53
C ASN A 91 14.09 11.12 3.11
N ASN A 92 14.56 12.27 3.62
CA ASN A 92 15.86 12.43 4.23
C ASN A 92 15.81 13.43 5.41
N PRO A 93 15.70 12.94 6.65
CA PRO A 93 15.71 13.74 7.88
C PRO A 93 16.97 14.56 8.09
N ALA A 94 18.11 14.17 7.50
CA ALA A 94 19.34 14.95 7.62
C ALA A 94 19.30 16.25 6.80
N THR A 95 18.46 16.29 5.75
CA THR A 95 18.27 17.47 4.89
C THR A 95 16.85 18.02 4.96
N HIS A 96 16.00 17.46 5.84
CA HIS A 96 14.56 17.75 5.93
C HIS A 96 13.83 17.69 4.60
N GLU A 97 14.24 16.77 3.73
CA GLU A 97 13.56 16.55 2.46
C GLU A 97 12.20 15.91 2.75
N LEU A 98 11.13 16.60 2.38
CA LEU A 98 9.75 16.18 2.65
C LEU A 98 9.46 14.84 1.96
N GLY A 99 8.77 13.96 2.69
CA GLY A 99 8.31 12.66 2.20
C GLY A 99 6.90 12.72 1.61
N GLU A 100 6.44 11.54 1.23
CA GLU A 100 5.12 11.24 0.65
C GLU A 100 3.96 12.01 1.30
N PHE A 101 3.97 12.10 2.63
CA PHE A 101 2.92 12.73 3.42
C PHE A 101 2.55 14.15 2.94
N PHE A 102 3.54 14.92 2.49
CA PHE A 102 3.37 16.34 2.15
C PHE A 102 2.88 16.59 0.73
N HIS A 103 2.98 15.58 -0.14
CA HIS A 103 2.61 15.70 -1.54
C HIS A 103 1.65 14.59 -1.99
N LEU A 104 1.01 13.92 -1.02
CA LEU A 104 -0.01 12.93 -1.26
C LEU A 104 -1.27 13.61 -1.80
N VAL A 105 -1.61 13.43 -3.08
CA VAL A 105 -2.80 14.03 -3.72
C VAL A 105 -3.83 12.96 -4.12
N ALA A 106 -3.48 11.67 -4.04
CA ALA A 106 -4.42 10.58 -4.29
C ALA A 106 -5.74 10.71 -3.51
N ASN A 107 -6.84 10.20 -4.08
CA ASN A 107 -8.15 10.15 -3.43
C ASN A 107 -8.19 9.07 -2.35
N TYR A 108 -7.58 7.92 -2.61
CA TYR A 108 -7.54 6.80 -1.68
C TYR A 108 -6.13 6.29 -1.45
N TYR A 109 -5.93 5.69 -0.29
CA TYR A 109 -4.68 5.01 0.07
C TYR A 109 -4.94 3.54 0.30
N PHE A 110 -4.37 2.68 -0.54
CA PHE A 110 -4.41 1.24 -0.36
C PHE A 110 -3.22 0.79 0.49
N TYR A 111 -3.50 0.16 1.63
CA TYR A 111 -2.47 -0.38 2.52
C TYR A 111 -2.70 -1.87 2.75
N GLY A 112 -1.79 -2.71 2.26
CA GLY A 112 -1.95 -4.17 2.27
C GLY A 112 -0.74 -4.92 2.80
N PHE A 113 -0.99 -5.99 3.55
CA PHE A 113 0.02 -7.00 3.90
C PHE A 113 -0.16 -8.22 3.00
N ALA A 114 0.87 -8.58 2.24
CA ALA A 114 0.85 -9.77 1.40
C ALA A 114 0.85 -11.06 2.24
N THR A 115 0.28 -12.13 1.68
CA THR A 115 0.51 -13.50 2.16
C THR A 115 1.96 -13.94 1.96
N ILE A 116 2.39 -15.03 2.61
CA ILE A 116 3.77 -15.56 2.46
C ILE A 116 4.10 -15.86 1.00
N ASN A 117 3.15 -16.46 0.29
CA ASN A 117 3.31 -16.83 -1.11
C ASN A 117 3.05 -15.68 -2.09
N LYS A 118 2.73 -14.46 -1.61
CA LYS A 118 2.47 -13.26 -2.42
C LYS A 118 1.35 -13.41 -3.46
N GLN A 119 0.41 -14.31 -3.21
CA GLN A 119 -0.73 -14.57 -4.10
C GLN A 119 -2.01 -13.85 -3.68
N SER A 120 -1.98 -13.09 -2.58
CA SER A 120 -3.10 -12.28 -2.09
C SER A 120 -2.62 -11.38 -0.95
N PHE A 121 -3.53 -10.61 -0.37
CA PHE A 121 -3.30 -9.84 0.85
C PHE A 121 -3.97 -10.54 2.05
N ILE A 122 -3.20 -10.84 3.10
CA ILE A 122 -3.74 -11.40 4.35
C ILE A 122 -4.57 -10.36 5.11
N SER A 123 -4.23 -9.08 4.96
CA SER A 123 -5.07 -7.98 5.43
C SER A 123 -4.81 -6.77 4.53
N TRP A 124 -5.87 -6.02 4.23
CA TRP A 124 -5.77 -4.76 3.52
C TRP A 124 -6.80 -3.76 4.03
N LYS A 125 -6.50 -2.48 3.87
CA LYS A 125 -7.35 -1.36 4.22
C LYS A 125 -7.24 -0.29 3.15
N VAL A 126 -8.35 0.35 2.86
CA VAL A 126 -8.44 1.52 1.98
C VAL A 126 -8.89 2.70 2.82
N ILE A 127 -8.08 3.76 2.81
CA ILE A 127 -8.35 5.01 3.53
C ILE A 127 -8.87 6.02 2.51
N ASP A 128 -9.92 6.76 2.86
CA ASP A 128 -10.31 7.96 2.13
C ASP A 128 -9.41 9.12 2.56
N LEU A 129 -8.60 9.62 1.63
CA LEU A 129 -7.57 10.61 1.93
C LEU A 129 -8.12 12.02 2.11
N ASN A 130 -9.31 12.31 1.57
CA ASN A 130 -9.93 13.63 1.73
C ASN A 130 -10.32 13.92 3.19
N PRO A 131 -11.17 13.10 3.85
CA PRO A 131 -11.50 13.31 5.26
C PRO A 131 -10.30 13.03 6.17
N PHE A 132 -9.36 12.17 5.77
CA PHE A 132 -8.13 11.93 6.55
C PHE A 132 -7.29 13.20 6.68
N LYS A 133 -6.96 13.85 5.55
CA LYS A 133 -6.16 15.09 5.56
C LYS A 133 -6.86 16.21 6.32
N GLU A 134 -8.17 16.34 6.14
CA GLU A 134 -8.96 17.33 6.87
C GLU A 134 -8.95 17.06 8.38
N CYS A 135 -9.19 15.81 8.80
CA CYS A 135 -9.15 15.43 10.21
C CYS A 135 -7.78 15.64 10.83
N TYR A 136 -6.70 15.37 10.09
CA TYR A 136 -5.34 15.64 10.55
C TYR A 136 -5.10 17.15 10.71
N ARG A 137 -5.44 17.95 9.69
CA ARG A 137 -5.29 19.41 9.69
C ARG A 137 -5.99 20.08 10.88
N ILE A 138 -7.20 19.64 11.22
CA ILE A 138 -7.97 20.15 12.36
C ILE A 138 -7.71 19.40 13.67
N LYS A 139 -6.68 18.54 13.71
CA LYS A 139 -6.22 17.79 14.91
C LYS A 139 -7.27 16.86 15.52
N LYS A 140 -8.23 16.37 14.72
CA LYS A 140 -9.19 15.32 15.11
C LYS A 140 -8.56 13.93 15.14
N ILE A 141 -7.50 13.74 14.37
CA ILE A 141 -6.60 12.59 14.47
C ILE A 141 -5.18 13.10 14.76
N LYS A 142 -4.38 12.25 15.40
CA LYS A 142 -2.96 12.50 15.69
C LYS A 142 -2.16 11.26 15.36
N GLU A 143 -0.95 11.48 14.89
CA GLU A 143 0.07 10.44 14.79
C GLU A 143 0.38 9.89 16.18
N ASP A 144 0.59 8.58 16.25
CA ASP A 144 1.02 7.91 17.48
C ASP A 144 2.54 8.11 17.71
N GLY A 145 3.27 8.48 16.66
CA GLY A 145 4.67 8.86 16.73
C GLY A 145 5.38 8.87 15.38
N ILE A 146 6.70 9.08 15.43
CA ILE A 146 7.61 9.07 14.29
C ILE A 146 8.58 7.89 14.44
N ALA A 147 8.79 7.13 13.37
CA ALA A 147 9.75 6.05 13.28
C ALA A 147 10.85 6.42 12.27
N TYR A 148 12.11 6.19 12.65
CA TYR A 148 13.27 6.44 11.78
C TYR A 148 13.84 5.13 11.27
N ASN A 149 14.16 5.09 9.97
CA ASN A 149 14.75 3.91 9.39
C ASN A 149 16.23 3.80 9.82
N LYS A 150 16.61 2.67 10.45
CA LYS A 150 17.92 2.51 11.10
C LYS A 150 19.06 2.15 10.13
N LYS A 151 18.76 1.77 8.88
CA LYS A 151 19.77 1.32 7.90
C LYS A 151 19.46 1.85 6.51
N LYS A 152 20.48 2.51 5.91
CA LYS A 152 20.64 2.98 4.51
C LYS A 152 19.55 3.88 3.93
N GLY A 153 18.27 3.65 4.19
CA GLY A 153 17.21 4.61 3.93
C GLY A 153 17.22 5.66 5.03
N ARG A 154 17.32 6.94 4.66
CA ARG A 154 17.29 8.02 5.64
C ARG A 154 15.86 8.28 6.12
N ALA A 155 14.84 7.80 5.42
CA ALA A 155 13.46 8.22 5.64
C ALA A 155 12.93 8.05 7.07
N SER A 156 12.07 9.00 7.45
CA SER A 156 11.24 8.95 8.65
C SER A 156 9.78 8.69 8.26
N PHE A 157 9.03 8.05 9.16
CA PHE A 157 7.62 7.70 8.94
C PHE A 157 6.79 8.16 10.13
N ILE A 158 5.65 8.79 9.86
CA ILE A 158 4.60 8.96 10.86
C ILE A 158 3.71 7.72 10.85
N TYR A 159 3.19 7.32 12.00
CA TYR A 159 2.29 6.18 12.10
C TYR A 159 1.03 6.46 12.90
N PHE A 160 -0.06 5.82 12.50
CA PHE A 160 -1.40 5.97 13.08
C PHE A 160 -1.99 4.61 13.46
N ASN A 161 -2.71 4.59 14.58
CA ASN A 161 -3.47 3.44 15.00
C ASN A 161 -4.68 3.20 14.08
N TRP A 162 -4.85 1.98 13.58
CA TRP A 162 -6.00 1.61 12.77
C TRP A 162 -7.35 1.78 13.48
N ALA A 163 -7.42 1.53 14.79
CA ALA A 163 -8.63 1.75 15.58
C ALA A 163 -9.02 3.24 15.57
N GLN A 164 -8.04 4.14 15.72
CA GLN A 164 -8.28 5.58 15.65
C GLN A 164 -8.88 5.98 14.29
N LEU A 165 -8.30 5.48 13.18
CA LEU A 165 -8.82 5.79 11.84
C LEU A 165 -10.23 5.22 11.63
N ARG A 166 -10.51 4.01 12.15
CA ARG A 166 -11.83 3.38 12.08
C ARG A 166 -12.87 4.17 12.87
N ASP A 167 -12.56 4.54 14.12
CA ASP A 167 -13.46 5.27 15.01
C ASP A 167 -13.83 6.66 14.46
N LYS A 168 -12.97 7.22 13.59
CA LYS A 168 -13.21 8.49 12.89
C LYS A 168 -13.88 8.32 11.53
N GLY A 169 -14.22 7.10 11.12
CA GLY A 169 -14.86 6.82 9.83
C GLY A 169 -13.96 7.11 8.62
N LEU A 170 -12.63 7.01 8.79
CA LEU A 170 -11.66 7.32 7.73
C LEU A 170 -11.30 6.11 6.86
N LEU A 171 -11.72 4.91 7.28
CA LEU A 171 -11.57 3.70 6.48
C LEU A 171 -12.74 3.63 5.49
N PHE A 172 -12.42 3.75 4.20
CA PHE A 172 -13.38 3.53 3.13
C PHE A 172 -13.77 2.05 3.05
N ARG A 173 -12.79 1.15 3.17
CA ARG A 173 -13.02 -0.30 3.14
C ARG A 173 -11.90 -1.04 3.84
N GLU A 174 -12.18 -2.21 4.38
CA GLU A 174 -11.15 -3.10 4.92
C GLU A 174 -11.50 -4.56 4.72
N SER A 175 -10.47 -5.40 4.63
CA SER A 175 -10.62 -6.86 4.65
C SER A 175 -11.19 -7.31 6.00
N LYS A 176 -12.00 -8.37 6.00
CA LYS A 176 -12.31 -9.06 7.25
C LYS A 176 -11.01 -9.54 7.92
N PRO A 177 -10.92 -9.56 9.26
CA PRO A 177 -9.82 -10.23 9.93
C PRO A 177 -9.80 -11.71 9.50
N PRO A 178 -8.63 -12.32 9.26
CA PRO A 178 -8.57 -13.76 9.00
C PRO A 178 -9.20 -14.52 10.18
N GLU A 179 -10.18 -15.39 9.92
CA GLU A 179 -10.95 -16.08 10.95
C GLU A 179 -10.11 -17.20 11.58
N SER A 180 -9.34 -16.85 12.61
CA SER A 180 -8.55 -17.77 13.44
C SER A 180 -7.47 -18.59 12.70
N SER A 181 -6.60 -19.22 13.48
CA SER A 181 -5.32 -19.83 13.08
C SER A 181 -5.30 -20.83 11.90
N LYS A 182 -6.44 -21.26 11.34
CA LYS A 182 -6.50 -22.19 10.21
C LYS A 182 -6.27 -21.52 8.86
N GLU A 183 -6.84 -20.33 8.62
CA GLU A 183 -6.62 -19.58 7.37
C GLU A 183 -5.23 -18.98 7.31
N ALA A 184 -4.71 -18.50 8.45
CA ALA A 184 -3.32 -18.07 8.56
C ALA A 184 -2.35 -19.23 8.23
N LYS A 185 -2.63 -20.45 8.71
CA LYS A 185 -1.84 -21.66 8.40
C LYS A 185 -1.99 -22.12 6.95
N GLN A 186 -3.16 -21.97 6.33
CA GLN A 186 -3.36 -22.28 4.91
C GLN A 186 -2.69 -21.23 3.99
N ALA A 187 -2.63 -19.97 4.40
CA ALA A 187 -1.84 -18.92 3.73
C ALA A 187 -0.32 -19.09 3.96
N GLU A 188 0.09 -19.87 4.97
CA GLU A 188 1.48 -20.25 5.27
C GLU A 188 1.96 -21.47 4.47
N LEU A 189 1.05 -22.29 3.91
CA LEU A 189 1.41 -23.50 3.16
C LEU A 189 1.54 -23.20 1.65
N PRO A 190 2.68 -23.49 1.01
CA PRO A 190 2.73 -23.48 -0.45
C PRO A 190 1.74 -24.52 -0.97
N ARG A 191 0.87 -24.12 -1.91
CA ARG A 191 0.00 -25.06 -2.64
C ARG A 191 0.91 -26.07 -3.34
N GLN A 192 1.07 -27.26 -2.76
CA GLN A 192 1.80 -28.34 -3.39
C GLN A 192 1.10 -28.66 -4.70
N GLY A 193 1.82 -28.48 -5.80
CA GLY A 193 1.31 -28.74 -7.14
C GLY A 193 0.74 -30.14 -7.26
N GLN A 194 -0.46 -30.22 -7.82
CA GLN A 194 -1.02 -31.47 -8.32
C GLN A 194 0.03 -32.12 -9.24
N ARG A 195 0.54 -33.28 -8.82
CA ARG A 195 1.32 -34.16 -9.70
C ARG A 195 0.39 -34.57 -10.83
N VAL A 196 0.66 -34.05 -12.02
CA VAL A 196 0.12 -34.59 -13.27
C VAL A 196 0.63 -36.02 -13.39
N GLY A 197 -0.28 -36.97 -13.21
CA GLY A 197 0.01 -38.38 -13.43
C GLY A 197 0.39 -38.59 -14.89
N ARG A 198 1.64 -39.00 -15.13
CA ARG A 198 2.01 -39.61 -16.40
C ARG A 198 1.38 -41.00 -16.43
N ARG A 199 0.49 -41.23 -17.38
CA ARG A 199 0.20 -42.55 -17.92
C ARG A 199 1.22 -42.87 -19.00
#